data_AF-A0A2D4FGD1-F1
#
_entry.id   AF-A0A2D4FGD1-F1
#
_cell.length_a   1.000
_cell.length_b   1.000
_cell.length_c   1.000
_cell.angle_alpha   90.00
_cell.angle_beta   90.00
_cell.angle_gamma   90.00
#
_symmetry.space_group_name_H-M   'P 1'
#
loop_
_entity.id
_entity.type
_entity.pdbx_description
1 polymer ?
#
loop_
_entity_poly.entity_id
_entity_poly.type
_entity_poly.pdbx_seq_one_letter_code
_entity_poly.pdbx_strand_id
1 'polypeptide(L)'
;MELLPTHAFSTLFPVLQENLDVYLGLQQFIVTSGTGHRLNITAENDCRRLHCSLRDLSSLLQAVGRLAEYFTGDMFAARFSDALTVVERLVKVTLYGSQIKLYN
;
A
#
# COMPACT_ATOMS: atom_id res chain seq x y z
N MET A 1 0.90 -11.02 27.87
CA MET A 1 0.83 -11.55 26.49
C MET A 1 -0.02 -10.58 25.68
N GLU A 2 0.60 -9.64 24.96
CA GLU A 2 -0.13 -8.74 24.06
C GLU A 2 -0.46 -9.48 22.76
N LEU A 3 -1.59 -10.19 22.75
CA LEU A 3 -2.12 -10.91 21.58
C LEU A 3 -2.68 -9.95 20.51
N LEU A 4 -3.06 -8.73 20.92
CA LEU A 4 -3.73 -7.75 20.05
C LEU A 4 -2.90 -7.32 18.84
N PRO A 5 -1.60 -6.96 18.96
CA PRO A 5 -0.82 -6.45 17.84
C PRO A 5 -0.57 -7.49 16.76
N THR A 6 -0.30 -8.75 17.15
CA THR A 6 -0.09 -9.84 16.18
C THR A 6 -1.38 -10.18 15.44
N HIS A 7 -2.51 -10.21 16.15
CA HIS A 7 -3.81 -10.45 15.51
C HIS A 7 -4.18 -9.32 14.56
N ALA A 8 -4.05 -8.06 15.01
CA ALA A 8 -4.27 -6.88 14.18
C ALA A 8 -3.40 -6.90 12.92
N PHE A 9 -2.13 -7.27 13.04
CA PHE A 9 -1.25 -7.43 11.89
C PHE A 9 -1.73 -8.52 10.93
N SER A 10 -2.04 -9.71 11.44
CA SER A 10 -2.53 -10.84 10.63
C SER A 10 -3.82 -10.54 9.86
N THR A 11 -4.65 -9.63 10.38
CA THR A 11 -5.89 -9.19 9.73
C THR A 11 -5.67 -8.05 8.75
N LEU A 12 -4.85 -7.05 9.11
CA LEU A 12 -4.66 -5.85 8.30
C LEU A 12 -3.72 -6.08 7.13
N PHE A 13 -2.70 -6.91 7.29
CA PHE A 13 -1.65 -7.08 6.28
C PHE A 13 -2.16 -7.68 4.96
N PRO A 14 -3.03 -8.72 4.95
CA PRO A 14 -3.61 -9.22 3.69
C PRO A 14 -4.40 -8.15 2.95
N VAL A 15 -5.21 -7.36 3.66
CA VAL A 15 -6.03 -6.30 3.06
C VAL A 15 -5.16 -5.15 2.52
N LEU A 16 -4.07 -4.82 3.23
CA LEU A 16 -3.06 -3.89 2.74
C LEU A 16 -2.45 -4.41 1.43
N GLN A 17 -2.04 -5.69 1.39
CA GLN A 17 -1.43 -6.28 0.19
C GLN A 17 -2.35 -6.20 -1.03
N GLU A 18 -3.62 -6.56 -0.88
CA GLU A 18 -4.60 -6.47 -1.97
C GLU A 18 -4.72 -5.05 -2.53
N ASN A 19 -4.80 -4.04 -1.65
CA ASN A 19 -4.90 -2.64 -2.06
C ASN A 19 -3.59 -2.11 -2.68
N LEU A 20 -2.44 -2.56 -2.19
CA LEU A 20 -1.14 -2.25 -2.79
C LEU A 20 -0.99 -2.86 -4.17
N ASP A 21 -1.46 -4.09 -4.38
CA ASP A 21 -1.41 -4.76 -5.67
C ASP A 21 -2.32 -4.07 -6.70
N VAL A 22 -3.49 -3.55 -6.29
CA VAL A 22 -4.31 -2.67 -7.13
C VAL A 22 -3.53 -1.42 -7.55
N TYR A 23 -2.88 -0.74 -6.60
CA TYR A 23 -2.11 0.47 -6.89
C TYR A 23 -0.92 0.22 -7.83
N LEU A 24 -0.12 -0.83 -7.56
CA LEU A 24 0.98 -1.24 -8.43
C LEU A 24 0.48 -1.67 -9.82
N GLY A 25 -0.69 -2.31 -9.88
CA GLY A 25 -1.35 -2.73 -11.11
C GLY A 25 -1.82 -1.57 -11.98
N LEU A 26 -1.84 -0.32 -11.48
CA LEU A 26 -2.22 0.84 -12.29
C LEU A 26 -1.27 1.10 -13.44
N GLN A 27 -0.03 0.60 -13.36
CA GLN A 27 0.98 0.75 -14.41
C GLN A 27 0.47 0.36 -15.80
N GLN A 28 -0.32 -0.71 -15.88
CA GLN A 28 -0.86 -1.20 -17.16
C GLN A 28 -1.88 -0.24 -17.81
N PHE A 29 -2.47 0.66 -17.01
CA PHE A 29 -3.46 1.64 -17.47
C PHE A 29 -2.82 3.01 -17.72
N ILE A 30 -1.52 3.17 -17.52
CA ILE A 30 -0.84 4.44 -17.77
C ILE A 30 -0.53 4.55 -19.26
N VAL A 31 -1.00 5.64 -19.85
CA VAL A 31 -0.68 6.00 -21.24
C VAL A 31 0.21 7.23 -21.26
N THR A 32 1.27 7.16 -22.08
CA THR A 32 2.15 8.29 -22.33
C THR A 32 1.53 9.14 -23.44
N SER A 33 1.22 10.41 -23.12
CA SER A 33 0.58 11.33 -24.04
C SER A 33 1.39 12.63 -24.09
N GLY A 34 2.12 12.87 -25.18
CA GLY A 34 2.85 14.13 -25.45
C GLY A 34 3.77 14.59 -24.32
N THR A 35 3.23 15.35 -23.38
CA THR A 35 3.93 16.03 -22.28
C THR A 35 3.81 15.33 -20.92
N GLY A 36 3.19 14.15 -20.80
CA GLY A 36 3.09 13.46 -19.51
C GLY A 36 2.49 12.06 -19.51
N HIS A 37 2.43 11.48 -18.32
CA HIS A 37 1.77 10.20 -18.03
C HIS A 37 0.35 10.48 -17.53
N ARG A 38 -0.63 9.78 -18.08
CA ARG A 38 -2.01 9.85 -17.59
C ARG A 38 -2.58 8.45 -17.39
N LEU A 39 -3.45 8.32 -16.40
CA LEU A 39 -4.19 7.09 -16.15
C LEU A 39 -5.38 6.99 -17.12
N ASN A 40 -5.51 5.89 -17.84
CA ASN A 40 -6.54 5.65 -18.84
C ASN A 40 -7.61 4.68 -18.33
N ILE A 41 -8.33 5.11 -17.28
CA ILE A 41 -9.47 4.38 -16.70
C ILE A 41 -10.70 5.29 -16.86
N THR A 42 -11.56 4.94 -17.81
CA THR A 42 -12.68 5.81 -18.24
C THR A 42 -14.06 5.27 -17.86
N ALA A 43 -14.18 3.98 -17.58
CA ALA A 43 -15.43 3.39 -17.13
C ALA A 43 -15.77 3.89 -15.72
N GLU A 44 -16.97 4.46 -15.55
CA GLU A 44 -17.40 5.10 -14.28
C GLU A 44 -17.31 4.14 -13.09
N ASN A 45 -17.74 2.90 -13.27
CA ASN A 45 -17.68 1.87 -12.23
C ASN A 45 -16.23 1.55 -11.83
N ASP A 46 -15.31 1.48 -12.79
CA ASP A 46 -13.91 1.20 -12.50
C ASP A 46 -13.23 2.39 -11.83
N CYS A 47 -13.55 3.61 -12.25
CA CYS A 47 -13.10 4.84 -11.59
C CYS A 47 -13.58 4.91 -10.14
N ARG A 48 -14.85 4.59 -9.88
CA ARG A 48 -15.42 4.53 -8.52
C ARG A 48 -14.75 3.46 -7.66
N ARG A 49 -14.54 2.26 -8.21
CA ARG A 49 -13.85 1.17 -7.51
C ARG A 49 -12.42 1.56 -7.17
N LEU A 50 -11.69 2.12 -8.14
CA LEU A 50 -10.34 2.60 -7.92
C LEU A 50 -10.28 3.66 -6.83
N HIS A 51 -11.18 4.64 -6.86
CA HIS A 51 -11.26 5.69 -5.84
C HIS A 51 -11.47 5.10 -4.44
N CYS A 52 -12.37 4.12 -4.30
CA CYS A 52 -12.55 3.42 -3.02
C CYS A 52 -11.27 2.69 -2.60
N SER A 53 -10.65 1.91 -3.48
CA SER A 53 -9.41 1.19 -3.16
C SER A 53 -8.26 2.12 -2.75
N LEU A 54 -8.10 3.28 -3.42
CA LEU A 54 -7.07 4.26 -3.04
C LEU A 54 -7.36 4.92 -1.69
N ARG A 55 -8.64 5.16 -1.37
CA ARG A 55 -9.06 5.67 -0.05
C ARG A 55 -8.79 4.64 1.05
N ASP A 56 -9.15 3.37 0.80
CA ASP A 56 -8.93 2.27 1.74
C ASP A 56 -7.43 2.07 1.95
N LEU A 57 -6.63 2.12 0.87
CA LEU A 57 -5.18 2.08 0.95
C LEU A 57 -4.60 3.18 1.83
N SER A 58 -5.08 4.42 1.70
CA SER A 58 -4.64 5.52 2.57
C SER A 58 -4.91 5.23 4.05
N SER A 59 -6.08 4.66 4.35
CA SER A 59 -6.48 4.30 5.72
C SER A 59 -5.63 3.13 6.27
N LEU A 60 -5.36 2.13 5.43
CA LEU A 60 -4.52 0.98 5.78
C LEU A 60 -3.07 1.39 6.03
N LEU A 61 -2.51 2.27 5.21
CA LEU A 61 -1.16 2.82 5.42
C LEU A 61 -1.05 3.55 6.77
N GLN A 62 -2.08 4.32 7.15
CA GLN A 62 -2.13 4.97 8.46
C GLN A 62 -2.21 3.94 9.61
N ALA A 63 -3.03 2.90 9.45
CA ALA A 63 -3.15 1.84 10.45
C ALA A 63 -1.82 1.09 10.65
N VAL A 64 -1.14 0.74 9.55
CA VAL A 64 0.18 0.09 9.58
C VAL A 64 1.23 1.01 10.19
N GLY A 65 1.19 2.31 9.89
CA GLY A 65 2.06 3.31 10.52
C GLY A 65 1.91 3.34 12.05
N ARG A 66 0.70 3.19 12.58
CA ARG A 66 0.46 3.05 14.02
C ARG A 66 0.95 1.72 14.59
N LEU A 67 1.03 0.67 13.78
CA LEU A 67 1.61 -0.60 14.19
C LEU A 67 3.14 -0.59 14.23
N ALA A 68 3.79 0.42 13.64
CA ALA A 68 5.25 0.52 13.57
C ALA A 68 5.92 0.47 14.96
N GLU A 69 5.30 1.06 15.97
CA GLU A 69 5.81 1.06 17.35
C GLU A 69 5.96 -0.36 17.92
N TYR A 70 5.07 -1.28 17.52
CA TYR A 70 5.08 -2.68 17.94
C TYR A 70 6.15 -3.53 17.24
N PHE A 71 6.80 -3.00 16.20
CA PHE A 71 7.91 -3.63 15.50
C PHE A 71 9.27 -3.16 16.01
N THR A 72 9.34 -2.56 17.21
CA THR A 72 10.59 -2.06 17.79
C THR A 72 10.79 -2.58 19.22
N GLY A 73 11.93 -2.24 19.84
CA GLY A 73 12.25 -2.62 21.22
C GLY A 73 12.37 -4.13 21.42
N ASP A 74 11.92 -4.61 22.58
CA ASP A 74 12.10 -6.00 23.01
C ASP A 74 11.41 -7.03 22.10
N MET A 75 10.36 -6.60 21.38
CA MET A 75 9.61 -7.46 20.46
C MET A 75 10.17 -7.45 19.04
N PHE A 76 11.19 -6.64 18.74
CA PHE A 76 11.78 -6.50 17.40
C PHE A 76 12.23 -7.83 16.83
N ALA A 77 13.02 -8.60 17.60
CA ALA A 77 13.56 -9.88 17.12
C ALA A 77 12.46 -10.88 16.74
N ALA A 78 11.38 -10.94 17.53
CA ALA A 78 10.26 -11.84 17.28
C ALA A 78 9.38 -11.42 16.09
N ARG A 79 9.36 -10.11 15.77
CA ARG A 79 8.50 -9.54 14.72
C ARG A 79 9.28 -9.03 13.51
N PHE A 80 10.58 -9.30 13.45
CA PHE A 80 11.47 -8.79 12.41
C PHE A 80 11.01 -9.20 11.01
N SER A 81 10.62 -10.46 10.83
CA SER A 81 10.15 -10.97 9.53
C SER A 81 8.89 -10.23 9.04
N ASP A 82 7.94 -10.01 9.94
CA ASP A 82 6.70 -9.28 9.63
C ASP A 82 6.99 -7.82 9.27
N ALA A 83 7.82 -7.16 10.10
CA ALA A 83 8.25 -5.79 9.89
C ALA A 83 8.99 -5.62 8.54
N LEU A 84 9.92 -6.53 8.24
CA LEU A 84 10.69 -6.53 7.00
C LEU A 84 9.75 -6.65 5.80
N THR A 85 8.79 -7.58 5.84
CA THR A 85 7.84 -7.78 4.74
C THR A 85 7.01 -6.52 4.47
N VAL A 86 6.59 -5.81 5.52
CA VAL A 86 5.91 -4.52 5.39
C VAL A 86 6.82 -3.48 4.73
N VAL A 87 8.04 -3.33 5.24
CA VAL A 87 9.01 -2.34 4.73
C VAL A 87 9.34 -2.60 3.27
N GLU A 88 9.62 -3.85 2.88
CA GLU A 88 9.90 -4.22 1.49
C GLU A 88 8.74 -3.85 0.56
N ARG A 89 7.50 -4.09 0.99
CA ARG A 89 6.31 -3.72 0.22
C ARG A 89 6.15 -2.21 0.10
N LEU A 90 6.35 -1.46 1.19
CA LEU A 90 6.29 0.00 1.16
C LEU A 90 7.38 0.59 0.25
N VAL A 91 8.61 0.07 0.31
CA VAL A 91 9.71 0.49 -0.57
C VAL A 91 9.34 0.30 -2.04
N LYS A 92 8.81 -0.87 -2.40
CA LYS A 92 8.36 -1.15 -3.78
C LYS A 92 7.32 -0.13 -4.25
N VAL A 93 6.37 0.22 -3.39
CA VAL A 93 5.26 1.13 -3.68
C VAL A 93 5.74 2.58 -3.80
N THR A 94 6.65 3.02 -2.92
CA THR A 94 7.28 4.33 -2.99
C THR A 94 8.15 4.47 -4.25
N LEU A 95 8.91 3.43 -4.60
CA LEU A 95 9.70 3.40 -5.84
C LEU A 95 8.78 3.53 -7.07
N TYR A 96 7.72 2.73 -7.11
CA TYR A 96 6.70 2.81 -8.16
C TYR A 96 6.15 4.24 -8.27
N GLY A 97 5.61 4.80 -7.18
CA GLY A 97 5.05 6.17 -7.15
C GLY A 97 6.01 7.24 -7.65
N SER A 98 7.30 7.12 -7.31
CA SER A 98 8.35 8.05 -7.75
C SER A 98 8.65 7.96 -9.25
N GLN A 99 8.44 6.80 -9.88
CA GLN A 99 8.68 6.57 -11.30
C GLN A 99 7.51 7.02 -12.17
N ILE A 100 6.27 6.70 -11.76
CA ILE A 100 5.08 6.96 -12.57
C ILE A 100 4.67 8.44 -12.64
N LYS A 101 5.02 9.26 -11.63
CA LYS A 101 4.78 10.72 -11.60
C LYS A 101 3.41 11.12 -12.14
N LEU A 102 2.35 10.44 -11.67
CA LEU A 102 0.97 10.68 -12.12
C LEU A 102 0.45 12.07 -11.75
N TYR A 103 1.09 12.72 -10.78
CA TYR A 103 0.80 14.07 -10.33
C TYR A 103 2.09 14.88 -10.45
N ASN A 104 2.02 16.04 -11.13
CA ASN A 104 3.08 17.04 -11.17
C ASN A 104 3.01 17.93 -9.93
#